data_AF-A0A6G8G314-F1
#
_entry.id   AF-A0A6G8G314-F1
#
_cell.length_a   1.000
_cell.length_b   1.000
_cell.length_c   1.000
_cell.angle_alpha   90.00
_cell.angle_beta   90.00
_cell.angle_gamma   90.00
#
_symmetry.space_group_name_H-M   'P 1'
#
loop_
_entity.id
_entity.type
_entity.pdbx_description
1 polymer ?
#
loop_
_entity_poly.entity_id
_entity_poly.type
_entity_poly.pdbx_seq_one_letter_code
_entity_poly.pdbx_strand_id
1 'polypeptide(L)'
;MGTAVSVHVRAVEPTRPDLEAAVARVFAHLHKVDAVLSTWRADSDLLRLQHRETEDVHAWVADVTELALEAEERTDGLFRAWRSRAGGRPVFDPTGLVKGWAVAGAAAHLEVVPEVAFSIGAGGDVVVGAGRGPTAAAPTWRIGLEDLTTPGRVADVVSVRRGAVATSGAAARGGHVVDPRTGRPVVRPGSTTVIGPDLLWADVWATAAWVDPERVAALLPERDPGYRLVVL
;
A
#
# COMPACT_ATOMS: atom_id res chain seq x y z
N MET A 1 4.11 -9.05 -7.14
CA MET A 1 3.10 -8.58 -6.17
C MET A 1 1.68 -9.07 -6.48
N GLY A 2 1.48 -9.98 -7.46
CA GLY A 2 0.21 -10.66 -7.70
C GLY A 2 -1.02 -9.77 -7.90
N THR A 3 -0.83 -8.48 -8.24
CA THR A 3 -1.90 -7.50 -8.43
C THR A 3 -1.61 -6.66 -9.67
N ALA A 4 -2.66 -6.14 -10.31
CA ALA A 4 -2.52 -5.23 -11.43
C ALA A 4 -2.05 -3.85 -10.93
N VAL A 5 -1.07 -3.29 -11.63
CA VAL A 5 -0.55 -1.94 -11.37
C VAL A 5 -0.77 -1.08 -12.61
N SER A 6 -1.28 0.13 -12.39
CA SER A 6 -1.46 1.14 -13.44
C SER A 6 -0.66 2.40 -13.10
N VAL A 7 -0.15 3.05 -14.14
CA VAL A 7 0.57 4.32 -14.03
C VAL A 7 -0.05 5.29 -15.02
N HIS A 8 -0.51 6.42 -14.52
CA HIS A 8 -1.00 7.52 -15.35
C HIS A 8 -0.10 8.73 -15.13
N VAL A 9 0.48 9.27 -16.20
CA VAL A 9 1.31 10.47 -16.18
C VAL A 9 0.67 11.54 -17.05
N ARG A 10 0.59 12.75 -16.51
CA ARG A 10 0.15 13.95 -17.23
C ARG A 10 1.34 14.88 -17.39
N ALA A 11 1.59 15.30 -18.63
CA ALA A 11 2.62 16.24 -19.02
C ALA A 11 2.08 17.10 -20.16
N VAL A 12 2.68 18.27 -20.39
CA VAL A 12 2.37 19.12 -21.56
C VAL A 12 2.70 18.38 -22.85
N GLU A 13 3.86 17.71 -22.89
CA GLU A 13 4.28 16.84 -23.98
C GLU A 13 4.35 15.38 -23.49
N PRO A 14 3.30 14.57 -23.73
CA PRO A 14 3.20 13.21 -23.18
C PRO A 14 4.10 12.19 -23.90
N THR A 15 4.73 12.57 -25.01
CA THR A 15 5.57 11.70 -25.85
C THR A 15 7.07 11.82 -25.55
N ARG A 16 7.45 12.55 -24.49
CA ARG A 16 8.87 12.74 -24.16
C ARG A 16 9.53 11.42 -23.72
N PRO A 17 10.75 11.11 -24.20
CA PRO A 17 11.46 9.86 -23.86
C PRO A 17 11.75 9.67 -22.37
N ASP A 18 11.92 10.75 -21.60
CA ASP A 18 12.18 10.66 -20.18
C ASP A 18 10.98 10.17 -19.36
N LEU A 19 9.75 10.37 -19.87
CA LEU A 19 8.53 9.83 -19.29
C LEU A 19 8.47 8.31 -19.42
N GLU A 20 8.75 7.78 -20.61
CA GLU A 20 8.80 6.35 -20.86
C GLU A 20 9.86 5.68 -19.97
N ALA A 21 11.06 6.27 -19.92
CA ALA A 21 12.13 5.78 -19.04
C ALA A 21 11.74 5.84 -17.55
N ALA A 22 11.00 6.86 -17.12
CA ALA A 22 10.54 6.97 -15.74
C ALA A 22 9.48 5.92 -15.39
N VAL A 23 8.52 5.68 -16.28
CA VAL A 23 7.51 4.62 -16.13
C VAL A 23 8.18 3.24 -16.14
N ALA A 24 9.17 3.01 -16.99
CA ALA A 24 9.95 1.77 -16.98
C ALA A 24 10.67 1.55 -15.64
N ARG A 25 11.22 2.62 -15.03
CA ARG A 25 11.83 2.55 -13.68
C ARG A 25 10.80 2.23 -12.58
N VAL A 26 9.58 2.76 -12.67
CA VAL A 26 8.47 2.40 -11.75
C VAL A 26 8.24 0.88 -11.78
N PHE A 27 8.05 0.29 -12.96
CA PHE A 27 7.81 -1.15 -13.06
C PHE A 27 9.04 -1.99 -12.69
N ALA A 28 10.25 -1.55 -13.04
CA ALA A 28 11.49 -2.22 -12.63
C ALA A 28 11.65 -2.24 -11.11
N HIS A 29 11.31 -1.15 -10.43
CA HIS A 29 11.26 -1.09 -8.96
C HIS A 29 10.31 -2.13 -8.39
N LEU A 30 9.06 -2.17 -8.89
CA LEU A 30 8.04 -3.11 -8.40
C LEU A 30 8.42 -4.57 -8.66
N HIS A 31 9.05 -4.88 -9.79
CA HIS A 31 9.60 -6.21 -10.06
C HIS A 31 10.73 -6.58 -9.11
N LYS A 32 11.63 -5.63 -8.80
CA LYS A 32 12.70 -5.86 -7.82
C LYS A 32 12.13 -6.10 -6.43
N VAL A 33 11.13 -5.32 -6.01
CA VAL A 33 10.43 -5.53 -4.73
C VAL A 33 9.80 -6.92 -4.68
N ASP A 34 9.14 -7.37 -5.76
CA ASP A 34 8.58 -8.73 -5.82
C ASP A 34 9.65 -9.82 -5.74
N ALA A 35 10.80 -9.63 -6.39
CA ALA A 35 11.92 -10.57 -6.32
C ALA A 35 12.53 -10.65 -4.91
N VAL A 36 12.46 -9.59 -4.11
CA VAL A 36 13.03 -9.58 -2.75
C VAL A 36 12.02 -10.03 -1.70
N LEU A 37 10.80 -9.50 -1.73
CA LEU A 37 9.86 -9.53 -0.60
C LEU A 37 8.62 -10.41 -0.82
N SER A 38 8.52 -11.12 -1.95
CA SER A 38 7.36 -11.97 -2.22
C SER A 38 7.31 -13.18 -1.28
N THR A 39 6.12 -13.45 -0.74
CA THR A 39 5.81 -14.64 0.06
C THR A 39 5.29 -15.82 -0.77
N TRP A 40 5.27 -15.69 -2.11
CA TRP A 40 4.82 -16.73 -3.05
C TRP A 40 5.90 -17.23 -4.00
N ARG A 41 6.98 -16.46 -4.17
CA ARG A 41 8.11 -16.80 -5.03
C ARG A 41 9.15 -17.56 -4.24
N ALA A 42 9.33 -18.85 -4.54
CA ALA A 42 10.33 -19.67 -3.86
C ALA A 42 11.77 -19.14 -4.00
N ASP A 43 12.03 -18.38 -5.07
CA ASP A 43 13.33 -17.74 -5.33
C ASP A 43 13.49 -16.36 -4.67
N SER A 44 12.49 -15.86 -3.91
CA SER A 44 12.60 -14.56 -3.26
C SER A 44 13.58 -14.56 -2.10
N ASP A 45 14.29 -13.44 -1.91
CA ASP A 45 15.20 -13.26 -0.77
C ASP A 45 14.51 -13.56 0.57
N LEU A 46 13.28 -13.06 0.73
CA LEU A 46 12.46 -13.28 1.93
C LEU A 46 12.19 -14.76 2.20
N LEU A 47 11.70 -15.53 1.21
CA LEU A 47 11.41 -16.95 1.43
C LEU A 47 12.71 -17.75 1.62
N ARG A 48 13.75 -17.47 0.85
CA ARG A 48 15.06 -18.12 1.00
C ARG A 48 15.64 -17.89 2.39
N LEU A 49 15.52 -16.68 2.95
CA LEU A 49 15.90 -16.38 4.33
C LEU A 49 15.05 -17.18 5.34
N GLN A 50 13.72 -17.21 5.17
CA GLN A 50 12.82 -17.96 6.07
C GLN A 50 13.06 -19.48 6.06
N HIS A 51 13.48 -20.00 4.91
CA HIS A 51 13.89 -21.39 4.72
C HIS A 51 15.34 -21.65 5.11
N ARG A 52 16.09 -20.63 5.55
CA ARG A 52 17.50 -20.71 5.94
C ARG A 52 18.42 -21.17 4.81
N GLU A 53 18.07 -20.84 3.57
CA GLU A 53 18.84 -21.16 2.38
C GLU A 53 19.95 -20.13 2.12
N THR A 54 19.80 -18.90 2.62
CA THR A 54 20.79 -17.83 2.54
C THR A 54 20.61 -16.84 3.68
N GLU A 55 21.71 -16.20 4.07
CA GLU A 55 21.71 -15.00 4.93
C GLU A 55 22.07 -13.75 4.13
N ASP A 56 22.61 -13.91 2.90
CA ASP A 56 22.85 -12.83 1.96
C ASP A 56 21.54 -12.49 1.24
N VAL A 57 20.92 -11.41 1.70
CA VAL A 57 19.64 -10.88 1.20
C VAL A 57 19.71 -9.38 1.05
N HIS A 58 18.86 -8.83 0.19
CA HIS A 58 18.75 -7.38 0.03
C HIS A 58 18.36 -6.67 1.35
N ALA A 59 18.96 -5.51 1.61
CA ALA A 59 18.73 -4.71 2.83
C ALA A 59 17.26 -4.37 3.09
N TRP A 60 16.45 -4.29 2.03
CA TRP A 60 15.00 -4.07 2.11
C TRP A 60 14.27 -5.10 2.99
N VAL A 61 14.81 -6.31 3.19
CA VAL A 61 14.24 -7.25 4.14
C VAL A 61 14.32 -6.70 5.56
N ALA A 62 15.45 -6.10 5.94
CA ALA A 62 15.60 -5.45 7.24
C ALA A 62 14.73 -4.19 7.34
N ASP A 63 14.75 -3.32 6.33
CA ASP A 63 13.95 -2.09 6.30
C ASP A 63 12.45 -2.38 6.49
N VAL A 64 11.91 -3.37 5.77
CA VAL A 64 10.51 -3.79 5.88
C VAL A 64 10.21 -4.47 7.22
N THR A 65 11.18 -5.14 7.81
CA THR A 65 11.05 -5.71 9.16
C THR A 65 10.89 -4.60 10.21
N GLU A 66 11.71 -3.55 10.14
CA GLU A 66 11.61 -2.40 11.04
C GLU A 66 10.29 -1.64 10.86
N LEU A 67 9.89 -1.37 9.61
CA LEU A 67 8.60 -0.73 9.31
C LEU A 67 7.40 -1.56 9.81
N ALA A 68 7.50 -2.89 9.78
CA ALA A 68 6.45 -3.75 10.30
C ALA A 68 6.32 -3.69 11.82
N LEU A 69 7.44 -3.56 12.54
CA LEU A 69 7.43 -3.36 14.00
C LEU A 69 6.85 -1.99 14.35
N GLU A 70 7.22 -0.95 13.60
CA GLU A 70 6.66 0.38 13.77
C GLU A 70 5.14 0.41 13.48
N ALA A 71 4.70 -0.28 12.44
CA ALA A 71 3.27 -0.44 12.14
C ALA A 71 2.51 -1.13 13.27
N GLU A 72 3.11 -2.15 13.90
CA GLU A 72 2.52 -2.81 15.06
C GLU A 72 2.34 -1.84 16.24
N GLU A 73 3.36 -1.04 16.54
CA GLU A 73 3.29 -0.06 17.64
C GLU A 73 2.31 1.07 17.36
N ARG A 74 2.34 1.66 16.15
CA ARG A 74 1.42 2.75 15.76
C ARG A 74 -0.04 2.32 15.83
N THR A 75 -0.33 1.07 15.49
CA THR A 75 -1.70 0.54 15.41
C THR A 75 -2.16 -0.19 16.67
N ASP A 76 -1.37 -0.14 17.76
CA ASP A 76 -1.67 -0.84 19.01
C ASP A 76 -1.91 -2.35 18.80
N GLY A 77 -1.10 -2.96 17.93
CA GLY A 77 -1.17 -4.38 17.60
C GLY A 77 -2.29 -4.79 16.64
N LEU A 78 -3.08 -3.84 16.09
CA LEU A 78 -4.11 -4.15 15.09
C LEU A 78 -3.51 -4.54 13.73
N PHE A 79 -2.28 -4.10 13.44
CA PHE A 79 -1.47 -4.57 12.33
C PHE A 79 -0.30 -5.42 12.85
N ARG A 80 -0.11 -6.64 12.32
CA ARG A 80 1.07 -7.47 12.61
C ARG A 80 1.55 -8.21 11.38
N ALA A 81 2.84 -8.14 11.11
CA ALA A 81 3.48 -8.95 10.07
C ALA A 81 3.88 -10.35 10.56
N TRP A 82 4.12 -10.54 11.86
CA TRP A 82 4.38 -11.87 12.41
C TRP A 82 3.09 -12.62 12.65
N ARG A 83 2.91 -13.74 11.95
CA ARG A 83 1.72 -14.58 12.01
C ARG A 83 2.05 -15.95 12.57
N SER A 84 1.12 -16.53 13.32
CA SER A 84 1.18 -17.93 13.72
C SER A 84 0.65 -18.82 12.60
N ARG A 85 1.49 -19.70 12.04
CA ARG A 85 1.03 -20.76 11.11
C ARG A 85 0.62 -22.04 11.84
N ALA A 86 -0.04 -22.94 11.13
CA ALA A 86 -0.30 -24.30 11.59
C ALA A 86 1.00 -24.95 12.09
N GLY A 87 0.98 -25.48 13.32
CA GLY A 87 2.17 -25.98 14.02
C GLY A 87 2.87 -24.96 14.94
N GLY A 88 2.33 -23.75 15.10
CA GLY A 88 2.78 -22.78 16.11
C GLY A 88 4.06 -22.02 15.77
N ARG A 89 4.71 -22.30 14.62
CA ARG A 89 5.90 -21.57 14.20
C ARG A 89 5.52 -20.16 13.74
N PRO A 90 6.15 -19.10 14.27
CA PRO A 90 5.96 -17.75 13.77
C PRO A 90 6.56 -17.64 12.36
N VAL A 91 5.83 -16.98 11.47
CA VAL A 91 6.25 -16.67 10.10
C VAL A 91 6.08 -15.18 9.89
N PHE A 92 7.10 -14.56 9.31
CA PHE A 92 7.05 -13.16 8.91
C PHE A 92 6.31 -13.04 7.57
N ASP A 93 5.21 -12.31 7.55
CA ASP A 93 4.36 -12.09 6.39
C ASP A 93 4.04 -10.60 6.29
N PRO A 94 4.92 -9.81 5.63
CA PRO A 94 4.76 -8.37 5.52
C PRO A 94 3.81 -7.96 4.38
N THR A 95 3.00 -8.88 3.85
CA THR A 95 2.16 -8.63 2.67
C THR A 95 1.24 -7.41 2.84
N GLY A 96 0.70 -7.20 4.04
CA GLY A 96 -0.17 -6.05 4.34
C GLY A 96 0.54 -4.69 4.41
N LEU A 97 1.87 -4.67 4.26
CA LEU A 97 2.71 -3.47 4.31
C LEU A 97 3.46 -3.26 2.98
N VAL A 98 3.98 -4.35 2.39
CA VAL A 98 4.86 -4.30 1.22
C VAL A 98 4.17 -3.70 0.00
N LYS A 99 2.87 -3.90 -0.19
CA LYS A 99 2.13 -3.32 -1.32
C LYS A 99 2.19 -1.78 -1.28
N GLY A 100 1.73 -1.16 -0.18
CA GLY A 100 1.80 0.29 -0.03
C GLY A 100 3.23 0.84 -0.08
N TRP A 101 4.17 0.17 0.58
CA TRP A 101 5.59 0.54 0.57
C TRP A 101 6.22 0.50 -0.83
N ALA A 102 5.99 -0.57 -1.60
CA ALA A 102 6.55 -0.73 -2.94
C ALA A 102 6.05 0.35 -3.89
N VAL A 103 4.75 0.68 -3.81
CA VAL A 103 4.12 1.66 -4.69
C VAL A 103 4.54 3.08 -4.30
N ALA A 104 4.66 3.38 -3.00
CA ALA A 104 5.25 4.63 -2.51
C ALA A 104 6.70 4.80 -2.99
N GLY A 105 7.53 3.76 -2.85
CA GLY A 105 8.91 3.77 -3.33
C GLY A 105 9.01 3.95 -4.84
N ALA A 106 8.13 3.31 -5.60
CA ALA A 106 8.11 3.44 -7.06
C ALA A 106 7.71 4.86 -7.51
N ALA A 107 6.84 5.55 -6.76
CA ALA A 107 6.43 6.93 -7.07
C ALA A 107 7.61 7.91 -7.10
N ALA A 108 8.66 7.68 -6.29
CA ALA A 108 9.87 8.51 -6.28
C ALA A 108 10.55 8.61 -7.66
N HIS A 109 10.38 7.61 -8.53
CA HIS A 109 10.90 7.64 -9.90
C HIS A 109 10.18 8.64 -10.82
N LEU A 110 8.95 9.02 -10.49
CA LEU A 110 8.15 10.04 -11.19
C LEU A 110 8.31 11.42 -10.55
N GLU A 111 8.55 11.49 -9.24
CA GLU A 111 8.73 12.76 -8.51
C GLU A 111 9.95 13.56 -8.96
N VAL A 112 10.97 12.88 -9.49
CA VAL A 112 12.18 13.53 -10.03
C VAL A 112 12.01 14.06 -11.45
N VAL A 113 10.94 13.68 -12.15
CA VAL A 113 10.70 14.07 -13.54
C VAL A 113 10.13 15.50 -13.58
N PRO A 114 10.66 16.41 -14.42
CA PRO A 114 10.15 17.78 -14.47
C PRO A 114 8.71 17.87 -15.02
N GLU A 115 7.91 18.74 -14.43
CA GLU A 115 6.64 19.24 -14.99
C GLU A 115 5.58 18.16 -15.26
N VAL A 116 5.59 17.08 -14.48
CA VAL A 116 4.58 16.01 -14.55
C VAL A 116 3.65 16.00 -13.35
N ALA A 117 2.43 15.52 -13.55
CA ALA A 117 1.60 14.98 -12.48
C ALA A 117 1.37 13.48 -12.72
N PHE A 118 1.23 12.71 -11.65
CA PHE A 118 1.07 11.26 -11.78
C PHE A 118 0.07 10.69 -10.79
N SER A 119 -0.44 9.52 -11.16
CA SER A 119 -1.23 8.62 -10.33
C SER A 119 -0.73 7.20 -10.56
N ILE A 120 -0.36 6.49 -9.50
CA ILE A 120 -0.02 5.07 -9.55
C ILE A 120 -1.08 4.32 -8.75
N GLY A 121 -1.71 3.33 -9.37
CA GLY A 121 -2.72 2.49 -8.73
C GLY A 121 -2.24 1.04 -8.61
N ALA A 122 -2.50 0.38 -7.49
CA ALA A 122 -2.18 -1.03 -7.27
C ALA A 122 -3.24 -1.70 -6.37
N GLY A 123 -4.02 -2.64 -6.92
CA GLY A 123 -4.98 -3.41 -6.12
C GLY A 123 -6.02 -2.58 -5.36
N GLY A 124 -6.42 -1.42 -5.89
CA GLY A 124 -7.37 -0.49 -5.27
C GLY A 124 -6.72 0.68 -4.51
N ASP A 125 -5.44 0.55 -4.17
CA ASP A 125 -4.68 1.64 -3.55
C ASP A 125 -4.12 2.58 -4.60
N VAL A 126 -4.02 3.86 -4.27
CA VAL A 126 -3.58 4.91 -5.18
C VAL A 126 -2.63 5.85 -4.47
N VAL A 127 -1.50 6.18 -5.10
CA VAL A 127 -0.66 7.34 -4.77
C VAL A 127 -0.72 8.35 -5.92
N VAL A 128 -0.88 9.62 -5.58
CA VAL A 128 -0.89 10.72 -6.54
C VAL A 128 0.12 11.79 -6.14
N GLY A 129 0.72 12.41 -7.14
CA GLY A 129 1.74 13.41 -6.90
C GLY A 129 2.08 14.22 -8.13
N ALA A 130 3.15 14.99 -7.99
CA ALA A 130 3.73 15.79 -9.05
C ALA A 130 5.25 15.70 -9.00
N GLY A 131 5.84 15.85 -10.18
CA GLY A 131 7.27 15.91 -10.41
C GLY A 131 7.90 17.24 -10.00
N ARG A 132 9.15 17.47 -10.43
CA ARG A 132 9.91 18.69 -10.14
C ARG A 132 9.37 19.88 -10.92
N GLY A 133 9.49 21.07 -10.33
CA GLY A 133 9.10 22.32 -10.98
C GLY A 133 7.59 22.57 -11.00
N PRO A 134 7.18 23.75 -11.51
CA PRO A 134 5.77 24.11 -11.58
C PRO A 134 5.05 23.24 -12.60
N THR A 135 4.04 22.50 -12.15
CA THR A 135 3.09 21.87 -13.06
C THR A 135 2.04 22.92 -13.40
N ALA A 136 1.91 23.29 -14.68
CA ALA A 136 1.03 24.37 -15.14
C ALA A 136 -0.42 24.24 -14.65
N ALA A 137 -0.86 23.02 -14.30
CA ALA A 137 -1.90 22.77 -13.32
C ALA A 137 -1.75 21.34 -12.77
N ALA A 138 -1.12 21.15 -11.60
CA ALA A 138 -1.21 19.88 -10.90
C ALA A 138 -2.70 19.54 -10.69
N PRO A 139 -3.25 18.49 -11.33
CA PRO A 139 -4.66 18.20 -11.26
C PRO A 139 -5.04 17.79 -9.85
N THR A 140 -6.25 18.14 -9.44
CA THR A 140 -6.90 17.46 -8.32
C THR A 140 -7.43 16.13 -8.82
N TRP A 141 -6.88 15.03 -8.32
CA TRP A 141 -7.31 13.69 -8.65
C TRP A 141 -8.60 13.35 -7.90
N ARG A 142 -9.57 12.78 -8.62
CA ARG A 142 -10.83 12.30 -8.05
C ARG A 142 -10.75 10.79 -7.96
N ILE A 143 -10.53 10.28 -6.75
CA ILE A 143 -10.40 8.84 -6.48
C ILE A 143 -11.76 8.34 -6.02
N GLY A 144 -12.37 7.46 -6.81
CA GLY A 144 -13.65 6.82 -6.45
C GLY A 144 -13.44 5.71 -5.44
N LEU A 145 -14.30 5.66 -4.43
CA LEU A 145 -14.40 4.56 -3.47
C LEU A 145 -15.51 3.63 -3.95
N GLU A 146 -15.19 2.36 -4.16
CA GLU A 146 -16.12 1.38 -4.72
C GLU A 146 -17.26 1.05 -3.74
N ASP A 147 -18.48 0.96 -4.27
CA ASP A 147 -19.63 0.39 -3.58
C ASP A 147 -19.55 -1.13 -3.62
N LEU A 148 -19.26 -1.75 -2.47
CA LEU A 148 -19.10 -3.20 -2.40
C LEU A 148 -20.43 -3.98 -2.52
N THR A 149 -21.58 -3.29 -2.42
CA THR A 149 -22.89 -3.92 -2.65
C THR A 149 -23.24 -3.99 -4.14
N THR A 150 -22.65 -3.10 -4.93
CA THR A 150 -22.93 -2.96 -6.37
C THR A 150 -21.61 -2.79 -7.13
N PRO A 151 -20.95 -3.89 -7.53
CA PRO A 151 -19.65 -3.84 -8.22
C PRO A 151 -19.64 -2.87 -9.40
N GLY A 152 -18.60 -2.04 -9.47
CA GLY A 152 -18.46 -1.00 -10.50
C GLY A 152 -19.22 0.31 -10.24
N ARG A 153 -20.01 0.41 -9.16
CA ARG A 153 -20.58 1.69 -8.70
C ARG A 153 -19.59 2.38 -7.75
N VAL A 154 -19.54 3.71 -7.85
CA VAL A 154 -18.77 4.56 -6.92
C VAL A 154 -19.68 5.00 -5.78
N ALA A 155 -19.36 4.62 -4.54
CA ALA A 155 -20.08 5.01 -3.33
C ALA A 155 -19.74 6.44 -2.90
N ASP A 156 -18.48 6.83 -3.00
CA ASP A 156 -17.99 8.16 -2.63
C ASP A 156 -16.75 8.55 -3.47
N VAL A 157 -16.36 9.82 -3.47
CA VAL A 157 -15.20 10.33 -4.20
C VAL A 157 -14.36 11.22 -3.31
N VAL A 158 -13.08 10.90 -3.18
CA VAL A 158 -12.11 11.74 -2.48
C VAL A 158 -11.25 12.52 -3.46
N SER A 159 -11.01 13.79 -3.15
CA SER A 159 -10.18 14.69 -3.94
C SER A 159 -8.78 14.78 -3.34
N VAL A 160 -7.75 14.39 -4.11
CA VAL A 160 -6.36 14.35 -3.64
C VAL A 160 -5.46 15.03 -4.67
N ARG A 161 -4.66 16.01 -4.24
CA ARG A 161 -3.67 16.68 -5.12
C ARG A 161 -2.29 16.01 -5.03
N ARG A 162 -1.89 15.69 -3.81
CA ARG A 162 -0.69 14.91 -3.47
C ARG A 162 -1.04 14.07 -2.25
N GLY A 163 -0.60 12.83 -2.24
CA GLY A 163 -0.84 11.89 -1.15
C GLY A 163 -1.35 10.56 -1.67
N ALA A 164 -2.05 9.83 -0.83
CA ALA A 164 -2.45 8.47 -1.08
C ALA A 164 -3.84 8.15 -0.54
N VAL A 165 -4.43 7.12 -1.11
CA VAL A 165 -5.69 6.50 -0.72
C VAL A 165 -5.46 5.01 -0.70
N ALA A 166 -5.66 4.36 0.44
CA ALA A 166 -5.58 2.90 0.55
C ALA A 166 -6.89 2.35 1.09
N THR A 167 -7.28 1.15 0.64
CA THR A 167 -8.54 0.54 1.03
C THR A 167 -8.37 -0.93 1.41
N SER A 168 -8.91 -1.30 2.57
CA SER A 168 -9.11 -2.68 2.99
C SER A 168 -10.60 -2.98 3.07
N GLY A 169 -11.04 -4.19 2.72
CA GLY A 169 -12.47 -4.48 2.71
C GLY A 169 -12.82 -5.87 2.22
N ALA A 170 -14.13 -6.18 2.22
CA ALA A 170 -14.65 -7.50 1.89
C ALA A 170 -14.36 -7.95 0.45
N ALA A 171 -14.26 -7.00 -0.49
CA ALA A 171 -13.99 -7.29 -1.90
C ALA A 171 -12.50 -7.59 -2.19
N ALA A 172 -11.59 -7.11 -1.33
CA ALA A 172 -10.18 -7.47 -1.40
C ALA A 172 -10.04 -8.91 -0.89
N ARG A 173 -9.94 -9.90 -1.80
CA ARG A 173 -9.65 -11.33 -1.52
C ARG A 173 -10.22 -11.79 -0.16
N GLY A 174 -11.55 -11.81 -0.01
CA GLY A 174 -12.22 -11.93 1.29
C GLY A 174 -11.57 -12.91 2.28
N GLY A 175 -11.45 -12.49 3.55
CA GLY A 175 -10.91 -13.31 4.64
C GLY A 175 -9.37 -13.40 4.73
N HIS A 176 -8.62 -12.63 3.93
CA HIS A 176 -7.15 -12.62 3.98
C HIS A 176 -6.56 -11.78 5.14
N VAL A 177 -7.35 -10.88 5.73
CA VAL A 177 -6.97 -10.12 6.92
C VAL A 177 -7.40 -10.89 8.17
N VAL A 178 -6.45 -11.09 9.07
CA VAL A 178 -6.61 -11.81 10.34
C VAL A 178 -6.49 -10.81 11.46
N ASP A 179 -7.40 -10.85 12.43
CA ASP A 179 -7.29 -10.05 13.66
C ASP A 179 -6.12 -10.61 14.49
N PRO A 180 -5.02 -9.85 14.70
CA PRO A 180 -3.85 -10.36 15.39
C PRO A 180 -4.07 -10.68 16.87
N ARG A 181 -5.16 -10.18 17.48
CA ARG A 181 -5.53 -10.44 18.87
C ARG A 181 -6.20 -11.81 19.04
N THR A 182 -6.92 -12.25 18.01
CA THR A 182 -7.71 -13.50 18.07
C THR A 182 -7.18 -14.61 17.18
N GLY A 183 -6.33 -14.27 16.20
CA GLY A 183 -5.85 -15.19 15.16
C GLY A 183 -6.94 -15.62 14.18
N ARG A 184 -8.12 -14.97 14.18
CA ARG A 184 -9.25 -15.32 13.32
C ARG A 184 -9.38 -14.36 12.13
N PRO A 185 -9.81 -14.85 10.95
CA PRO A 185 -10.15 -13.98 9.83
C PRO A 185 -11.23 -12.96 10.20
N VAL A 186 -11.06 -11.73 9.73
CA VAL A 186 -12.07 -10.68 9.86
C VAL A 186 -13.08 -10.84 8.72
N VAL A 187 -14.34 -11.12 9.07
CA VAL A 187 -15.44 -11.32 8.12
C VAL A 187 -16.58 -10.36 8.45
N ARG A 188 -16.73 -9.31 7.64
CA ARG A 188 -17.77 -8.29 7.77
C ARG A 188 -18.04 -7.64 6.40
N PRO A 189 -19.22 -7.04 6.16
CA PRO A 189 -19.45 -6.25 4.95
C PRO A 189 -18.69 -4.92 5.00
N GLY A 190 -18.59 -4.25 3.84
CA GLY A 190 -18.05 -2.90 3.76
C GLY A 190 -16.54 -2.81 3.54
N SER A 191 -16.02 -1.60 3.71
CA SER A 191 -14.60 -1.27 3.54
C SER A 191 -14.15 -0.17 4.50
N THR A 192 -12.83 -0.09 4.67
CA THR A 192 -12.13 0.97 5.39
C THR A 192 -11.12 1.58 4.45
N THR A 193 -11.31 2.87 4.17
CA THR A 193 -10.43 3.66 3.32
C THR A 193 -9.70 4.69 4.16
N VAL A 194 -8.38 4.77 3.99
CA VAL A 194 -7.55 5.79 4.64
C VAL A 194 -6.94 6.69 3.58
N ILE A 195 -7.07 8.00 3.80
CA ILE A 195 -6.49 9.05 2.96
C ILE A 195 -5.39 9.73 3.77
N GLY A 196 -4.21 9.91 3.18
CA GLY A 196 -3.09 10.54 3.88
C GLY A 196 -1.93 10.95 2.97
N PRO A 197 -0.83 11.46 3.53
CA PRO A 197 0.32 11.93 2.77
C PRO A 197 1.17 10.81 2.17
N ASP A 198 1.19 9.63 2.79
CA ASP A 198 2.05 8.50 2.40
C ASP A 198 1.23 7.20 2.28
N LEU A 199 1.50 6.43 1.23
CA LEU A 199 0.70 5.25 0.89
C LEU A 199 0.99 4.05 1.77
N LEU A 200 2.24 3.86 2.23
CA LEU A 200 2.59 2.79 3.15
C LEU A 200 1.72 2.88 4.41
N TRP A 201 1.69 4.06 5.04
CA TRP A 201 0.94 4.23 6.28
C TRP A 201 -0.57 4.23 6.07
N ALA A 202 -1.05 4.73 4.91
CA ALA A 202 -2.46 4.61 4.57
C ALA A 202 -2.88 3.13 4.47
N ASP A 203 -2.08 2.27 3.85
CA ASP A 203 -2.35 0.82 3.70
C ASP A 203 -2.35 0.10 5.06
N VAL A 204 -1.37 0.43 5.93
CA VAL A 204 -1.31 -0.06 7.31
C VAL A 204 -2.55 0.33 8.10
N TRP A 205 -2.91 1.62 8.10
CA TRP A 205 -4.08 2.10 8.83
C TRP A 205 -5.40 1.59 8.26
N ALA A 206 -5.51 1.42 6.94
CA ALA A 206 -6.68 0.83 6.32
C ALA A 206 -6.85 -0.63 6.76
N THR A 207 -5.76 -1.39 6.82
CA THR A 207 -5.74 -2.78 7.32
C THR A 207 -6.10 -2.84 8.79
N ALA A 208 -5.52 -1.99 9.64
CA ALA A 208 -5.84 -1.92 11.06
C ALA A 208 -7.32 -1.53 11.30
N ALA A 209 -7.84 -0.58 10.53
CA ALA A 209 -9.24 -0.16 10.62
C ALA A 209 -10.19 -1.27 10.17
N TRP A 210 -9.77 -2.11 9.22
CA TRP A 210 -10.55 -3.26 8.81
C TRP A 210 -10.73 -4.26 9.95
N VAL A 211 -9.69 -4.43 10.78
CA VAL A 211 -9.74 -5.25 12.00
C VAL A 211 -10.66 -4.62 13.05
N ASP A 212 -10.48 -3.33 13.34
CA ASP A 212 -11.22 -2.62 14.38
C ASP A 212 -11.37 -1.12 14.05
N PRO A 213 -12.46 -0.71 13.38
CA PRO A 213 -12.59 0.67 12.92
C PRO A 213 -12.84 1.65 14.07
N GLU A 214 -13.47 1.21 15.16
CA GLU A 214 -13.75 2.05 16.33
C GLU A 214 -12.45 2.37 17.05
N ARG A 215 -11.59 1.37 17.25
CA ARG A 215 -10.27 1.57 17.84
C ARG A 215 -9.40 2.47 16.97
N VAL A 216 -9.39 2.28 15.65
CA VAL A 216 -8.61 3.15 14.75
C VAL A 216 -9.19 4.58 14.71
N ALA A 217 -10.50 4.76 14.72
CA ALA A 217 -11.10 6.10 14.76
C ALA A 217 -10.67 6.90 16.01
N ALA A 218 -10.41 6.22 17.13
CA ALA A 218 -9.86 6.84 18.33
C ALA A 218 -8.35 7.09 18.25
N LEU A 219 -7.56 6.14 17.73
CA LEU A 219 -6.10 6.21 17.71
C LEU A 219 -5.54 7.12 16.61
N LEU A 220 -6.12 7.06 15.41
CA LEU A 220 -5.57 7.70 14.21
C LEU A 220 -5.34 9.21 14.38
N PRO A 221 -6.29 10.00 14.93
CA PRO A 221 -6.10 11.44 15.10
C PRO A 221 -4.97 11.78 16.09
N GLU A 222 -4.71 10.92 17.08
CA GLU A 222 -3.67 11.13 18.09
C GLU A 222 -2.29 10.73 17.57
N ARG A 223 -2.20 9.62 16.84
CA ARG A 223 -0.93 9.02 16.39
C ARG A 223 -0.47 9.57 15.05
N ASP A 224 -1.40 9.84 14.14
CA ASP A 224 -1.14 10.16 12.75
C ASP A 224 -2.18 11.19 12.23
N PRO A 225 -2.20 12.43 12.76
CA PRO A 225 -3.24 13.44 12.46
C PRO A 225 -3.30 13.89 11.00
N GLY A 226 -2.30 13.54 10.18
CA GLY A 226 -2.30 13.77 8.74
C GLY A 226 -3.17 12.79 7.94
N TYR A 227 -3.74 11.78 8.60
CA TYR A 227 -4.52 10.71 7.97
C TYR A 227 -5.99 10.81 8.37
N ARG A 228 -6.86 10.41 7.45
CA ARG A 228 -8.32 10.42 7.63
C ARG A 228 -8.91 9.07 7.25
N LEU A 229 -9.72 8.52 8.14
CA LEU A 229 -10.47 7.29 7.94
C LEU A 229 -11.86 7.58 7.35
N VAL A 230 -12.28 6.75 6.39
CA VAL A 230 -13.64 6.64 5.87
C VAL A 230 -14.06 5.17 5.98
N VAL A 231 -15.27 4.92 6.50
CA VAL A 231 -15.84 3.58 6.63
C VAL A 231 -17.14 3.54 5.82
N LEU A 232 -17.26 2.54 4.95
CA LEU A 232 -18.42 2.34 4.07
C LEU A 232 -19.02 0.95 4.29
#